data_AF-A0AAE0MGD4-F1
#
_entry.id   AF-A0AAE0MGD4-F1
#
_cell.length_a   1.000
_cell.length_b   1.000
_cell.length_c   1.000
_cell.angle_alpha   90.00
_cell.angle_beta   90.00
_cell.angle_gamma   90.00
#
_symmetry.space_group_name_H-M   'P 1'
#
loop_
_entity.id
_entity.type
_entity.pdbx_description
1 polymer ?
#
loop_
_entity_poly.entity_id
_entity_poly.type
_entity_poly.pdbx_seq_one_letter_code
_entity_poly.pdbx_strand_id
1 'polypeptide(L)'
;MATFQLNEVIRLYEPCNILLCLLCKAGIKPGNGTVSHFRNQHKFKGNELQQVLTFAASIQHLSDPATVDLPQDGSVAIDGLPQLKGYSCMSCRYMTINRDNAMAHQRTEAHTVVGGPGWTVVTLQSFDSGSTRGTGLSRGTVRWAIVWQGLLGDWQAVCELAKRY
;
A
#
# COMPACT_ATOMS: atom_id res chain seq x y z
N MET A 1 20.15 11.87 24.13
CA MET A 1 18.76 12.22 23.74
C MET A 1 18.70 12.05 22.23
N ALA A 2 17.78 11.24 21.70
CA ALA A 2 17.66 11.08 20.25
C ALA A 2 17.17 12.41 19.64
N THR A 3 17.89 12.93 18.67
CA THR A 3 17.53 14.15 17.95
C THR A 3 16.41 13.82 16.97
N PHE A 4 15.35 14.63 16.94
CA PHE A 4 14.30 14.52 15.94
C PHE A 4 14.88 14.71 14.52
N GLN A 5 14.68 13.71 13.64
CA GLN A 5 15.09 13.74 12.24
C GLN A 5 13.85 13.67 11.35
N LEU A 6 13.50 14.78 10.71
CA LEU A 6 12.27 14.91 9.92
C LEU A 6 12.17 13.88 8.78
N ASN A 7 13.29 13.58 8.12
CA ASN A 7 13.41 12.63 7.01
C ASN A 7 13.26 11.16 7.42
N GLU A 8 13.33 10.85 8.71
CA GLU A 8 13.03 9.52 9.27
C GLU A 8 11.55 9.37 9.65
N VAL A 9 10.77 10.46 9.57
CA VAL A 9 9.38 10.51 10.03
C VAL A 9 8.40 10.67 8.87
N ILE A 10 8.69 11.59 7.96
CA ILE A 10 7.79 11.94 6.86
C ILE A 10 8.59 12.06 5.56
N ARG A 11 7.98 11.60 4.46
CA ARG A 11 8.54 11.70 3.11
C ARG A 11 7.45 12.01 2.11
N LEU A 12 7.78 12.73 1.04
CA LEU A 12 6.93 12.81 -0.15
C LEU A 12 7.23 11.62 -1.05
N TYR A 13 6.19 10.94 -1.52
CA TYR A 13 6.28 10.03 -2.66
C TYR A 13 5.86 10.79 -3.91
N GLU A 14 6.86 11.26 -4.65
CA GLU A 14 6.70 12.17 -5.78
C GLU A 14 5.84 11.62 -6.92
N PRO A 15 5.91 10.33 -7.32
CA PRO A 15 5.13 9.82 -8.46
C PRO A 15 3.62 10.01 -8.32
N CYS A 16 3.12 10.05 -7.09
CA CYS A 16 1.71 10.22 -6.76
C CYS A 16 1.44 11.47 -5.92
N ASN A 17 2.46 12.28 -5.61
CA ASN A 17 2.40 13.41 -4.68
C ASN A 17 1.69 13.08 -3.35
N ILE A 18 2.06 11.98 -2.71
CA ILE A 18 1.47 11.54 -1.43
C ILE A 18 2.48 11.70 -0.30
N LEU A 19 2.02 12.16 0.85
CA LEU A 19 2.82 12.11 2.07
C LEU A 19 2.83 10.70 2.65
N LEU A 20 4.03 10.16 2.89
CA LEU A 20 4.25 8.92 3.60
C LEU A 20 4.69 9.21 5.02
N CYS A 21 4.04 8.58 6.00
CA CYS A 21 4.55 8.44 7.34
C CYS A 21 5.47 7.22 7.39
N LEU A 22 6.74 7.44 7.69
CA LEU A 22 7.75 6.38 7.78
C LEU A 22 7.67 5.62 9.12
N LEU A 23 7.04 6.21 10.14
CA LEU A 23 6.87 5.58 11.45
C LEU A 23 5.82 4.46 11.41
N CYS A 24 4.66 4.71 10.80
CA CYS A 24 3.62 3.69 10.62
C CYS A 24 3.65 3.02 9.23
N LYS A 25 4.54 3.49 8.34
CA LYS A 25 4.71 3.02 6.97
C LYS A 25 3.41 3.07 6.18
N ALA A 26 2.81 4.25 6.09
CA ALA A 26 1.53 4.47 5.42
C ALA A 26 1.41 5.86 4.78
N GLY A 27 0.52 5.99 3.80
CA GLY A 27 0.10 7.25 3.23
C GLY A 27 -0.73 8.08 4.21
N ILE A 28 -0.58 9.39 4.13
CA ILE A 28 -1.24 10.36 5.00
C ILE A 28 -2.18 11.21 4.15
N LYS A 29 -3.43 11.33 4.59
CA LYS A 29 -4.38 12.26 4.00
C LYS A 29 -3.90 13.71 4.20
N PRO A 30 -3.86 14.55 3.14
CA PRO A 30 -3.38 15.92 3.26
C PRO A 30 -4.28 16.83 4.12
N GLY A 31 -3.77 18.02 4.46
CA GLY A 31 -4.48 19.02 5.25
C GLY A 31 -4.68 18.60 6.71
N ASN A 32 -5.93 18.65 7.20
CA ASN A 32 -6.25 18.24 8.58
C ASN A 32 -5.93 16.76 8.87
N GLY A 33 -5.85 15.93 7.83
CA GLY A 33 -5.42 14.54 7.94
C GLY A 33 -3.99 14.42 8.47
N THR A 34 -3.06 15.25 7.97
CA THR A 34 -1.66 15.28 8.44
C THR A 34 -1.57 15.68 9.91
N VAL A 35 -2.28 16.73 10.32
CA VAL A 35 -2.29 17.19 11.72
C VAL A 35 -2.82 16.11 12.65
N SER A 36 -3.97 15.52 12.32
CA SER A 36 -4.61 14.50 13.14
C SER A 36 -3.79 13.21 13.20
N HIS A 37 -3.16 12.80 12.10
CA HIS A 37 -2.28 11.65 12.05
C HIS A 37 -1.12 11.76 13.06
N PHE A 38 -0.29 12.80 12.97
CA PHE A 38 0.89 12.92 13.83
C PHE A 38 0.54 13.19 15.30
N ARG A 39 -0.53 13.96 15.57
CA ARG A 39 -1.00 14.17 16.95
C ARG A 39 -1.55 12.90 17.59
N ASN A 40 -2.37 12.14 16.85
CA ASN A 40 -3.10 11.03 17.44
C ASN A 40 -2.30 9.73 17.44
N GLN A 41 -1.59 9.43 16.34
CA GLN A 41 -0.84 8.19 16.17
C GLN A 41 0.56 8.26 16.76
N HIS A 42 1.24 9.40 16.63
CA HIS A 42 2.64 9.56 17.06
C HIS A 42 2.82 10.48 18.27
N LYS A 43 1.73 11.10 18.76
CA LYS A 43 1.73 12.00 19.93
C LYS A 43 2.67 13.21 19.79
N PHE A 44 2.97 13.63 18.57
CA PHE A 44 3.83 14.78 18.30
C PHE A 44 3.22 16.07 18.83
N LYS A 45 4.08 16.93 19.39
CA LYS A 45 3.71 18.23 19.97
C LYS A 45 4.83 19.26 19.71
N GLY A 46 4.51 20.54 19.89
CA GLY A 46 5.50 21.62 19.81
C GLY A 46 6.28 21.61 18.49
N ASN A 47 7.61 21.70 18.62
CA ASN A 47 8.53 21.82 17.49
C ASN A 47 8.46 20.63 16.51
N GLU A 48 8.33 19.39 17.01
CA GLU A 48 8.27 18.19 16.15
C GLU A 48 7.07 18.25 15.20
N LEU A 49 5.89 18.58 15.74
CA LEU A 49 4.68 18.72 14.93
C LEU A 49 4.81 19.91 13.97
N GLN A 50 5.37 21.02 14.42
CA GLN A 50 5.54 22.20 13.58
C GLN A 50 6.43 21.90 12.37
N GLN A 51 7.55 21.20 12.55
CA GLN A 51 8.44 20.82 11.44
C GLN A 51 7.74 19.93 10.41
N VAL A 52 6.96 18.95 10.86
CA VAL A 52 6.18 18.07 9.97
C VAL A 52 5.14 18.87 9.18
N LEU A 53 4.43 19.79 9.83
CA LEU A 53 3.41 20.60 9.16
C LEU A 53 4.02 21.61 8.20
N THR A 54 5.16 22.22 8.54
CA THR A 54 5.91 23.10 7.65
C THR A 54 6.39 22.36 6.41
N PHE A 55 6.91 21.13 6.57
CA PHE A 55 7.27 20.29 5.44
C PHE A 55 6.07 19.96 4.56
N ALA A 56 4.97 19.47 5.14
CA ALA A 56 3.75 19.17 4.39
C ALA A 56 3.19 20.38 3.64
N ALA A 57 3.23 21.58 4.25
CA ALA A 57 2.77 22.81 3.64
C ALA A 57 3.69 23.32 2.52
N SER A 58 4.96 22.92 2.51
CA SER A 58 5.90 23.28 1.44
C SER A 58 5.64 22.53 0.13
N ILE A 59 4.87 21.43 0.17
CA ILE A 59 4.55 20.63 -1.01
C ILE A 59 3.24 21.11 -1.62
N GLN A 60 3.29 21.46 -2.91
CA GLN A 60 2.10 21.82 -3.67
C GLN A 60 1.37 20.55 -4.16
N HIS A 61 0.03 20.64 -4.24
CA HIS A 61 -0.83 19.60 -4.85
C HIS A 61 -0.68 18.19 -4.25
N LEU A 62 -0.68 18.08 -2.93
CA LEU A 62 -0.73 16.79 -2.26
C LEU A 62 -2.03 16.03 -2.59
N SER A 63 -1.89 14.76 -2.94
CA SER A 63 -2.99 13.85 -3.27
C SER A 63 -3.43 13.03 -2.05
N ASP A 64 -4.71 12.62 -2.04
CA ASP A 64 -5.22 11.69 -1.04
C ASP A 64 -4.81 10.24 -1.43
N PRO A 65 -4.12 9.49 -0.56
CA PRO A 65 -3.72 8.10 -0.83
C PRO A 65 -4.89 7.18 -1.14
N ALA A 66 -6.10 7.48 -0.67
CA ALA A 66 -7.29 6.68 -0.97
C ALA A 66 -7.76 6.85 -2.42
N THR A 67 -7.49 8.01 -3.04
CA THR A 67 -8.01 8.36 -4.37
C THR A 67 -6.99 8.23 -5.47
N VAL A 68 -5.69 8.33 -5.19
CA VAL A 68 -4.66 8.29 -6.24
C VAL A 68 -4.65 6.97 -7.00
N ASP A 69 -4.24 7.00 -8.26
CA ASP A 69 -3.91 5.79 -8.97
C ASP A 69 -2.64 5.16 -8.40
N LEU A 70 -2.72 3.87 -8.09
CA LEU A 70 -1.57 3.11 -7.64
C LEU A 70 -0.54 3.02 -8.77
N PRO A 71 0.75 2.94 -8.42
CA PRO A 71 1.77 2.58 -9.39
C PRO A 71 1.40 1.29 -10.13
N GLN A 72 1.86 1.19 -11.38
CA GLN A 72 1.64 0.01 -12.20
C GLN A 72 2.12 -1.25 -11.48
N ASP A 73 1.37 -2.35 -11.66
CA ASP A 73 1.77 -3.66 -11.15
C ASP A 73 3.15 -4.03 -11.73
N GLY A 74 4.07 -4.46 -10.86
CA GLY A 74 5.45 -4.73 -11.23
C GLY A 74 6.38 -3.52 -11.22
N SER A 75 5.91 -2.38 -10.70
CA SER A 75 6.78 -1.24 -10.40
C SER A 75 7.78 -1.52 -9.27
N VAL A 76 8.80 -0.67 -9.20
CA VAL A 76 9.78 -0.68 -8.11
C VAL A 76 9.06 -0.45 -6.78
N ALA A 77 9.56 -1.12 -5.74
CA ALA A 77 9.02 -0.96 -4.40
C ALA A 77 9.05 0.50 -3.96
N ILE A 78 7.92 0.95 -3.40
CA ILE A 78 7.82 2.26 -2.77
C ILE A 78 8.60 2.19 -1.46
N ASP A 79 9.72 2.91 -1.42
CA ASP A 79 10.54 3.01 -0.23
C ASP A 79 9.78 3.70 0.91
N GLY A 80 9.95 3.20 2.13
CA GLY A 80 9.19 3.64 3.31
C GLY A 80 7.86 2.93 3.54
N LEU A 81 7.39 2.08 2.62
CA LEU A 81 6.22 1.21 2.81
C LEU A 81 6.62 -0.25 3.04
N PRO A 82 5.80 -1.05 3.77
CA PRO A 82 6.13 -2.44 4.01
C PRO A 82 5.86 -3.28 2.75
N GLN A 83 6.80 -4.14 2.40
CA GLN A 83 6.58 -5.19 1.40
C GLN A 83 5.94 -6.39 2.09
N LEU A 84 4.71 -6.70 1.71
CA LEU A 84 3.92 -7.76 2.34
C LEU A 84 3.80 -8.95 1.40
N LYS A 85 4.02 -10.15 1.92
CA LYS A 85 3.69 -11.38 1.19
C LYS A 85 2.17 -11.49 1.07
N GLY A 86 1.66 -11.68 -0.14
CA GLY A 86 0.25 -11.84 -0.42
C GLY A 86 -0.03 -12.86 -1.52
N TYR A 87 -1.28 -12.87 -1.96
CA TYR A 87 -1.85 -13.81 -2.92
C TYR A 87 -2.55 -13.01 -4.02
N SER A 88 -2.26 -13.35 -5.28
CA SER A 88 -2.95 -12.82 -6.45
C SER A 88 -3.69 -13.95 -7.15
N CYS A 89 -4.94 -13.69 -7.53
CA CYS A 89 -5.76 -14.61 -8.28
C CYS A 89 -5.19 -14.77 -9.70
N MET A 90 -5.13 -16.00 -10.19
CA MET A 90 -4.61 -16.28 -11.54
C MET A 90 -5.64 -16.06 -12.65
N SER A 91 -6.91 -15.84 -12.29
CA SER A 91 -8.02 -15.67 -13.24
C SER A 91 -8.52 -14.23 -13.32
N CYS A 92 -8.28 -13.41 -12.30
CA CYS A 92 -8.71 -12.01 -12.26
C CYS A 92 -7.74 -11.16 -11.43
N ARG A 93 -7.90 -9.83 -11.45
CA ARG A 93 -7.00 -8.89 -10.74
C ARG A 93 -7.16 -8.87 -9.21
N TYR A 94 -7.86 -9.84 -8.61
CA TYR A 94 -8.05 -9.87 -7.16
C TYR A 94 -6.73 -10.17 -6.43
N MET A 95 -6.45 -9.41 -5.37
CA MET A 95 -5.24 -9.53 -4.57
C MET A 95 -5.54 -9.33 -3.09
N THR A 96 -4.84 -10.08 -2.22
CA THR A 96 -5.01 -9.99 -0.77
C THR A 96 -3.77 -10.48 -0.03
N ILE A 97 -3.45 -9.88 1.11
CA ILE A 97 -2.44 -10.43 2.03
C ILE A 97 -2.98 -11.59 2.87
N ASN A 98 -4.31 -11.70 2.99
CA ASN A 98 -4.97 -12.72 3.80
C ASN A 98 -5.31 -13.96 2.95
N ARG A 99 -4.75 -15.12 3.35
CA ARG A 99 -4.97 -16.42 2.71
C ARG A 99 -6.45 -16.84 2.74
N ASP A 100 -7.16 -16.62 3.84
CA ASP A 100 -8.55 -17.04 3.96
C ASP A 100 -9.45 -16.26 3.01
N ASN A 101 -9.15 -14.97 2.79
CA ASN A 101 -9.83 -14.16 1.79
C ASN A 101 -9.56 -14.67 0.37
N ALA A 102 -8.33 -15.12 0.08
CA ALA A 102 -8.02 -15.75 -1.21
C ALA A 102 -8.83 -17.04 -1.38
N MET A 103 -8.82 -17.94 -0.38
CA MET A 103 -9.60 -19.17 -0.44
C MET A 103 -11.11 -18.91 -0.57
N ALA A 104 -11.64 -17.91 0.12
CA ALA A 104 -13.03 -17.52 0.03
C ALA A 104 -13.37 -17.00 -1.38
N HIS A 105 -12.54 -16.12 -1.93
CA HIS A 105 -12.70 -15.58 -3.28
C HIS A 105 -12.75 -16.69 -4.34
N GLN A 106 -11.87 -17.69 -4.25
CA GLN A 106 -11.87 -18.81 -5.18
C GLN A 106 -13.14 -19.67 -5.10
N ARG A 107 -13.75 -19.76 -3.93
CA ARG A 107 -15.00 -20.52 -3.74
C ARG A 107 -16.21 -19.74 -4.25
N THR A 108 -16.21 -18.41 -4.12
CA THR A 108 -17.34 -17.56 -4.48
C THR A 108 -17.33 -17.17 -5.95
N GLU A 109 -16.15 -16.92 -6.52
CA GLU A 109 -16.01 -16.57 -7.92
C GLU A 109 -15.86 -17.83 -8.77
N ALA A 110 -16.67 -17.97 -9.82
CA ALA A 110 -16.65 -19.11 -10.73
C ALA A 110 -15.46 -19.02 -11.71
N HIS A 111 -14.24 -19.14 -11.19
CA HIS A 111 -13.03 -19.15 -12.00
C HIS A 111 -12.69 -20.56 -12.52
N THR A 112 -12.57 -20.70 -13.83
CA THR A 112 -12.02 -21.90 -14.46
C THR A 112 -10.49 -21.86 -14.36
N VAL A 113 -9.94 -22.41 -13.28
CA VAL A 113 -8.49 -22.57 -13.14
C VAL A 113 -8.08 -23.90 -13.77
N VAL A 114 -7.32 -23.86 -14.86
CA VAL A 114 -6.72 -25.06 -15.46
C VAL A 114 -5.36 -25.30 -14.79
N GLY A 115 -5.28 -26.34 -13.96
CA GLY A 115 -4.02 -26.85 -13.40
C GLY A 115 -3.34 -25.96 -12.36
N GLY A 116 -3.77 -26.04 -11.09
CA GLY A 116 -3.06 -25.41 -9.96
C GLY A 116 -3.98 -24.82 -8.89
N PRO A 117 -3.43 -24.27 -7.80
CA PRO A 117 -4.20 -23.73 -6.68
C PRO A 117 -5.04 -22.49 -7.02
N GLY A 118 -4.95 -21.93 -8.24
CA GLY A 118 -5.70 -20.72 -8.66
C GLY A 118 -5.13 -19.41 -8.13
N TRP A 119 -4.00 -19.48 -7.42
CA TRP A 119 -3.33 -18.37 -6.77
C TRP A 119 -1.84 -18.43 -7.03
N THR A 120 -1.24 -17.25 -7.12
CA THR A 120 0.22 -17.08 -7.07
C THR A 120 0.61 -16.21 -5.88
N VAL A 121 1.77 -16.49 -5.31
CA VAL A 121 2.34 -15.69 -4.22
C VAL A 121 3.00 -14.47 -4.84
N VAL A 122 2.64 -13.30 -4.35
CA VAL A 122 3.15 -12.01 -4.83
C VAL A 122 3.59 -11.15 -3.65
N THR A 123 4.42 -10.15 -3.94
CA THR A 123 4.73 -9.08 -2.99
C THR A 123 3.80 -7.91 -3.25
N LEU A 124 3.11 -7.46 -2.20
CA LEU A 124 2.14 -6.38 -2.24
C LEU A 124 2.62 -5.20 -1.39
N GLN A 125 2.36 -3.98 -1.86
CA GLN A 125 2.44 -2.76 -1.06
C GLN A 125 1.11 -1.99 -1.15
N SER A 126 0.79 -1.24 -0.10
CA SER A 126 -0.35 -0.33 -0.09
C SER A 126 0.00 0.92 0.71
N PHE A 127 -0.66 2.02 0.37
CA PHE A 127 -0.61 3.24 1.17
C PHE A 127 -1.38 3.08 2.49
N ASP A 128 -2.29 2.11 2.60
CA ASP A 128 -2.94 1.84 3.87
C ASP A 128 -1.98 1.11 4.80
N SER A 129 -1.77 1.65 6.02
CA SER A 129 -1.16 0.86 7.09
C SER A 129 -2.07 -0.35 7.29
N GLY A 130 -1.61 -1.55 6.95
CA GLY A 130 -2.38 -2.80 7.04
C GLY A 130 -2.92 -3.18 8.43
N SER A 131 -2.98 -2.24 9.38
CA SER A 131 -3.79 -2.29 10.59
C SER A 131 -5.27 -2.08 10.24
N THR A 132 -5.93 -3.11 9.74
CA THR A 132 -7.39 -3.23 9.91
C THR A 132 -7.70 -3.43 11.41
N ARG A 133 -7.71 -2.34 12.18
CA ARG A 133 -8.58 -2.25 13.37
C ARG A 133 -9.90 -1.70 12.87
N GLY A 134 -10.95 -2.51 13.04
CA GLY A 134 -12.26 -2.40 12.40
C GLY A 134 -12.78 -0.98 12.18
N THR A 135 -12.98 -0.66 10.91
CA THR A 135 -14.10 0.17 10.47
C THR A 135 -14.73 -0.56 9.29
N GLY A 136 -16.01 -0.89 9.43
CA GLY A 136 -16.76 -1.61 8.41
C GLY A 136 -16.73 -0.87 7.07
N LEU A 137 -15.95 -1.39 6.13
CA LEU A 137 -16.31 -1.36 4.73
C LEU A 137 -16.35 -2.81 4.25
N SER A 138 -17.54 -3.19 3.84
CA SER A 138 -17.86 -4.45 3.20
C SER A 138 -16.91 -4.74 2.03
N ARG A 139 -16.35 -5.95 2.04
CA ARG A 139 -15.98 -6.75 0.87
C ARG A 139 -15.10 -6.06 -0.18
N GLY A 140 -13.79 -6.28 -0.04
CA GLY A 140 -13.08 -6.97 -1.12
C GLY A 140 -12.10 -6.19 -1.99
N THR A 141 -11.88 -4.89 -1.77
CA THR A 141 -10.86 -4.16 -2.54
C THR A 141 -10.03 -3.27 -1.62
N VAL A 142 -9.05 -3.87 -0.94
CA VAL A 142 -7.89 -3.09 -0.49
C VAL A 142 -7.08 -2.81 -1.74
N ARG A 143 -6.78 -1.53 -2.02
CA ARG A 143 -5.97 -1.11 -3.16
C ARG A 143 -4.54 -1.55 -2.87
N TRP A 144 -4.15 -2.69 -3.43
CA TRP A 144 -2.79 -3.21 -3.41
C TRP A 144 -2.13 -2.97 -4.76
N ALA A 145 -0.88 -2.52 -4.74
CA ALA A 145 0.00 -2.58 -5.90
C ALA A 145 0.87 -3.84 -5.78
N ILE A 146 1.02 -4.59 -6.87
CA ILE A 146 2.07 -5.62 -6.94
C ILE A 146 3.39 -4.92 -7.13
N VAL A 147 4.35 -5.26 -6.28
CA VAL A 147 5.71 -4.77 -6.37
C VAL A 147 6.60 -5.95 -6.71
N TRP A 148 7.27 -5.89 -7.86
CA TRP A 148 8.11 -6.98 -8.36
C TRP A 148 9.56 -6.50 -8.40
N GLN A 149 10.44 -7.26 -7.74
CA GLN A 149 11.89 -7.14 -7.97
C GLN A 149 12.26 -8.01 -9.17
N GLY A 150 12.11 -7.47 -10.38
CA GLY A 150 12.51 -8.16 -11.61
C GLY A 150 11.61 -7.84 -12.80
N LEU A 151 12.19 -7.93 -13.98
CA LEU A 151 11.60 -7.54 -15.27
C LEU A 151 10.25 -8.25 -15.53
N LEU A 152 9.15 -7.48 -15.54
CA LEU A 152 7.95 -7.59 -16.40
C LEU A 152 6.79 -6.83 -15.72
N GLY A 153 6.47 -5.63 -16.22
CA GLY A 153 5.40 -4.77 -15.69
C GLY A 153 3.98 -5.16 -16.11
N ASP A 154 3.73 -6.46 -16.37
CA ASP A 154 2.45 -6.96 -16.88
C ASP A 154 1.89 -8.06 -15.97
N TRP A 155 0.72 -7.80 -15.40
CA TRP A 155 -0.05 -8.78 -14.61
C TRP A 155 -0.33 -10.06 -15.42
N GLN A 156 -0.57 -9.97 -16.73
CA GLN A 156 -0.76 -11.16 -17.58
C GLN A 156 0.52 -12.00 -17.64
N ALA A 157 1.69 -11.37 -17.71
CA ALA A 157 2.97 -12.07 -17.70
C ALA A 157 3.23 -12.77 -16.35
N VAL A 158 2.82 -12.17 -15.23
CA VAL A 158 2.87 -12.82 -13.90
C VAL A 158 1.97 -14.06 -13.86
N CYS A 159 0.75 -13.97 -14.39
CA CYS A 159 -0.15 -15.12 -14.50
C CYS A 159 0.41 -16.22 -15.42
N GLU A 160 1.08 -15.85 -16.52
CA GLU A 160 1.71 -16.82 -17.43
C GLU A 160 2.92 -17.52 -16.81
N LEU A 161 3.77 -16.79 -16.06
CA LEU A 161 4.90 -17.38 -15.34
C LEU A 161 4.43 -18.33 -14.23
N ALA A 162 3.37 -17.97 -13.50
CA ALA A 162 2.81 -18.81 -12.45
C ALA A 162 2.18 -20.11 -12.98
N LYS A 163 1.79 -20.18 -14.27
CA LYS A 163 1.34 -21.43 -14.91
C LYS A 163 2.50 -22.38 -15.27
N ARG A 164 3.75 -21.93 -15.21
CA ARG A 164 4.94 -22.72 -15.62
C ARG A 164 5.60 -23.50 -14.48
N TYR A 165 5.14 -23.35 -13.23
CA TYR A 165 5.63 -24.05 -12.03
C TYR A 165 4.48 -24.80 -11.36
#